data_AF-A0A940WU80-F1
#
_entry.id   AF-A0A940WU80-F1
#
_cell.length_a   1.000
_cell.length_b   1.000
_cell.length_c   1.000
_cell.angle_alpha   90.00
_cell.angle_beta   90.00
_cell.angle_gamma   90.00
#
_symmetry.space_group_name_H-M   'P 1'
#
loop_
_entity.id
_entity.type
_entity.pdbx_description
1 polymer ?
#
loop_
_entity_poly.entity_id
_entity_poly.type
_entity_poly.pdbx_seq_one_letter_code
_entity_poly.pdbx_strand_id
1 'polypeptide(L)'
;MIYVFALIVGRIAFVVLPVAVALLLTALLYPLTRRLRHAGLRPVYATWITMLLGLAVMVGIGFMIGVRANDEFPRLVAQIQLTARNAQNWLLHGPLHLKEAQIADFVDQLSSQINQQRSQLTSTLLTGATAVVEVLASIILLLFVTFFLLKDGDRIWAWLLRMFGSAAPRVDRAGRAAWVTISHYVWGTVAIAAIHGIVIGIVLAGMRVPLWAPLAVLIFLASFIPIVGIFFAGGIATLVTFGSQGWVLALIFVGILVVEQQLENHVLQPFIVGRALAFHPLAIILILAVGGILGGIAGAAVAVPLVAVIYRALPELRRDQPALPPPEEHPEEPHEEDRPSGTPSEREAAGRRPAGQEPGASASTASSAAIPASREESAGPATSPDDDGTARAAGAPGEAMVHRPNG
;
A
#
# COMPACT_ATOMS: atom_id res chain seq x y z
N MET A 1 -28.85 16.55 -23.11
CA MET A 1 -27.61 15.72 -23.06
C MET A 1 -26.78 15.95 -21.81
N ILE A 2 -26.51 17.20 -21.38
CA ILE A 2 -25.73 17.50 -20.16
C ILE A 2 -26.37 16.91 -18.88
N TYR A 3 -27.69 16.98 -18.74
CA TYR A 3 -28.42 16.38 -17.60
C TYR A 3 -28.33 14.85 -17.57
N VAL A 4 -28.43 14.19 -18.72
CA VAL A 4 -28.31 12.73 -18.84
C VAL A 4 -26.87 12.30 -18.61
N PHE A 5 -25.89 13.06 -19.11
CA PHE A 5 -24.48 12.85 -18.83
C PHE A 5 -24.17 13.02 -17.34
N ALA A 6 -24.71 14.05 -16.67
CA ALA A 6 -24.56 14.25 -15.23
C ALA A 6 -25.21 13.14 -14.41
N LEU A 7 -26.39 12.63 -14.82
CA LEU A 7 -27.05 11.47 -14.20
C LEU A 7 -26.25 10.18 -14.38
N ILE A 8 -25.71 9.93 -15.58
CA ILE A 8 -24.88 8.77 -15.88
C ILE A 8 -23.58 8.83 -15.08
N VAL A 9 -22.91 9.98 -15.05
CA VAL A 9 -21.70 10.21 -14.26
C VAL A 9 -21.99 10.04 -12.76
N GLY A 10 -23.11 10.56 -12.26
CA GLY A 10 -23.52 10.40 -10.86
C GLY A 10 -23.80 8.94 -10.48
N ARG A 11 -24.40 8.14 -11.37
CA ARG A 11 -24.66 6.71 -11.15
C ARG A 11 -23.38 5.86 -11.29
N ILE A 12 -22.50 6.25 -12.20
CA ILE A 12 -21.19 5.61 -12.43
C ILE A 12 -20.24 5.91 -11.26
N ALA A 13 -20.30 7.10 -10.65
CA ALA A 13 -19.45 7.47 -9.51
C ALA A 13 -19.52 6.47 -8.35
N PHE A 14 -20.72 5.93 -8.08
CA PHE A 14 -20.94 4.88 -7.07
C PHE A 14 -20.14 3.61 -7.33
N VAL A 15 -19.90 3.26 -8.59
CA VAL A 15 -19.12 2.08 -9.00
C VAL A 15 -17.65 2.42 -9.20
N VAL A 16 -17.36 3.63 -9.68
CA VAL A 16 -15.99 4.08 -9.98
C VAL A 16 -15.16 4.15 -8.71
N LEU A 17 -15.71 4.64 -7.60
CA LEU A 17 -14.94 4.78 -6.37
C LEU A 17 -14.48 3.40 -5.81
N PRO A 18 -15.36 2.39 -5.60
CA PRO A 18 -14.92 1.05 -5.19
C PRO A 18 -13.94 0.41 -6.17
N VAL A 19 -14.14 0.58 -7.48
CA VAL A 19 -13.23 0.04 -8.51
C VAL A 19 -11.87 0.72 -8.46
N ALA A 20 -11.83 2.04 -8.28
CA ALA A 20 -10.58 2.79 -8.18
C ALA A 20 -9.83 2.43 -6.88
N VAL A 21 -10.53 2.29 -5.75
CA VAL A 21 -9.96 1.78 -4.51
C VAL A 21 -9.45 0.35 -4.69
N ALA A 22 -10.20 -0.53 -5.37
CA ALA A 22 -9.77 -1.89 -5.68
C ALA A 22 -8.50 -1.91 -6.54
N LEU A 23 -8.36 -0.97 -7.47
CA LEU A 23 -7.17 -0.84 -8.31
C LEU A 23 -5.95 -0.41 -7.48
N LEU A 24 -6.12 0.58 -6.58
CA LEU A 24 -5.06 0.96 -5.62
C LEU A 24 -4.69 -0.18 -4.69
N LEU A 25 -5.68 -0.89 -4.14
CA LEU A 25 -5.46 -2.04 -3.28
C LEU A 25 -4.77 -3.18 -4.03
N THR A 26 -5.13 -3.41 -5.29
CA THR A 26 -4.43 -4.35 -6.17
C THR A 26 -2.98 -3.92 -6.36
N ALA A 27 -2.71 -2.65 -6.64
CA ALA A 27 -1.36 -2.12 -6.78
C ALA A 27 -0.52 -2.28 -5.50
N LEU A 28 -1.15 -2.13 -4.32
CA LEU A 28 -0.53 -2.39 -3.03
C LEU A 28 -0.21 -3.88 -2.83
N LEU A 29 -1.17 -4.77 -3.09
CA LEU A 29 -1.01 -6.20 -2.82
C LEU A 29 -0.19 -6.93 -3.89
N TYR A 30 -0.11 -6.40 -5.11
CA TYR A 30 0.48 -7.08 -6.27
C TYR A 30 1.93 -7.56 -6.06
N PRO A 31 2.87 -6.77 -5.48
CA PRO A 31 4.24 -7.25 -5.26
C PRO A 31 4.30 -8.47 -4.34
N LEU A 32 3.43 -8.53 -3.35
CA LEU A 32 3.32 -9.67 -2.45
C LEU A 32 2.80 -10.90 -3.21
N THR A 33 1.71 -10.76 -3.96
CA THR A 33 1.14 -11.85 -4.75
C THR A 33 2.10 -12.35 -5.81
N ARG A 34 2.86 -11.43 -6.42
CA ARG A 34 3.91 -11.75 -7.39
C ARG A 34 5.02 -12.57 -6.73
N ARG A 35 5.49 -12.23 -5.53
CA ARG A 35 6.49 -13.02 -4.78
C ARG A 35 5.97 -14.43 -4.48
N LEU A 36 4.72 -14.56 -4.05
CA LEU A 36 4.10 -15.87 -3.79
C LEU A 36 4.02 -16.72 -5.08
N ARG A 37 3.70 -16.12 -6.22
CA ARG A 37 3.71 -16.80 -7.53
C ARG A 37 5.11 -17.24 -7.95
N HIS A 38 6.12 -16.39 -7.75
CA HIS A 38 7.52 -16.74 -8.04
C HIS A 38 8.02 -17.87 -7.12
N ALA A 39 7.46 -18.02 -5.92
CA ALA A 39 7.71 -19.15 -5.02
C ALA A 39 6.99 -20.45 -5.43
N GLY A 40 6.29 -20.49 -6.58
CA GLY A 40 5.66 -21.69 -7.13
C GLY A 40 4.17 -21.87 -6.80
N LEU A 41 3.55 -20.93 -6.08
CA LEU A 41 2.11 -21.01 -5.78
C LEU A 41 1.26 -20.74 -7.03
N ARG A 42 0.20 -21.55 -7.22
CA ARG A 42 -0.78 -21.32 -8.28
C ARG A 42 -1.43 -19.94 -8.11
N PRO A 43 -1.79 -19.24 -9.22
CA PRO A 43 -2.30 -17.86 -9.16
C PRO A 43 -3.49 -17.65 -8.21
N VAL A 44 -4.39 -18.64 -8.10
CA VAL A 44 -5.57 -18.60 -7.23
C VAL A 44 -5.19 -18.59 -5.75
N TYR A 45 -4.29 -19.49 -5.32
CA TYR A 45 -3.86 -19.57 -3.92
C TYR A 45 -3.04 -18.35 -3.52
N ALA A 46 -2.12 -17.91 -4.38
CA ALA A 46 -1.36 -16.70 -4.15
C ALA A 46 -2.29 -15.50 -3.91
N THR A 47 -3.35 -15.38 -4.72
CA THR A 47 -4.33 -14.28 -4.59
C THR A 47 -5.11 -14.36 -3.28
N TRP A 48 -5.67 -15.53 -2.94
CA TRP A 48 -6.40 -15.72 -1.68
C TRP A 48 -5.54 -15.42 -0.46
N ILE A 49 -4.32 -15.96 -0.40
CA ILE A 49 -3.40 -15.73 0.71
C ILE A 49 -3.13 -14.22 0.86
N THR A 50 -2.85 -13.52 -0.24
CA THR A 50 -2.61 -12.08 -0.18
C THR A 50 -3.83 -11.26 0.20
N MET A 51 -5.02 -11.61 -0.27
CA MET A 51 -6.25 -10.93 0.12
C MET A 51 -6.58 -11.15 1.59
N LEU A 52 -6.48 -12.39 2.07
CA LEU A 52 -6.75 -12.72 3.47
C LEU A 52 -5.74 -12.04 4.40
N LEU A 53 -4.46 -12.00 4.02
CA LEU A 53 -3.45 -11.27 4.77
C LEU A 53 -3.71 -9.77 4.78
N GLY A 54 -4.04 -9.18 3.62
CA GLY A 54 -4.40 -7.76 3.54
C GLY A 54 -5.63 -7.42 4.39
N LEU A 55 -6.67 -8.26 4.34
CA LEU A 55 -7.87 -8.14 5.16
C LEU A 55 -7.56 -8.28 6.65
N ALA A 56 -6.73 -9.27 7.03
CA ALA A 56 -6.32 -9.47 8.41
C ALA A 56 -5.54 -8.28 8.97
N VAL A 57 -4.63 -7.68 8.17
CA VAL A 57 -3.92 -6.45 8.55
C VAL A 57 -4.88 -5.29 8.71
N MET A 58 -5.81 -5.08 7.77
CA MET A 58 -6.77 -3.98 7.83
C MET A 58 -7.73 -4.12 9.03
N VAL A 59 -8.28 -5.32 9.26
CA VAL A 59 -9.13 -5.62 10.42
C VAL A 59 -8.32 -5.52 11.71
N GLY A 60 -7.07 -5.97 11.74
CA GLY A 60 -6.19 -5.86 12.90
C GLY A 60 -5.90 -4.41 13.29
N ILE A 61 -5.59 -3.56 12.32
CA ILE A 61 -5.41 -2.10 12.53
C ILE A 61 -6.73 -1.49 13.00
N GLY A 62 -7.85 -1.79 12.33
CA GLY A 62 -9.18 -1.29 12.71
C GLY A 62 -9.60 -1.71 14.12
N PHE A 63 -9.33 -2.95 14.50
CA PHE A 63 -9.58 -3.47 15.84
C PHE A 63 -8.70 -2.78 16.89
N MET A 64 -7.40 -2.62 16.60
CA MET A 64 -6.47 -1.90 17.47
C MET A 64 -6.95 -0.45 17.71
N ILE A 65 -7.40 0.23 16.66
CA ILE A 65 -8.01 1.56 16.77
C ILE A 65 -9.28 1.50 17.60
N GLY A 66 -10.19 0.57 17.31
CA GLY A 66 -11.50 0.48 17.96
C GLY A 66 -11.38 0.25 19.47
N VAL A 67 -10.51 -0.66 19.89
CA VAL A 67 -10.23 -0.92 21.30
C VAL A 67 -9.63 0.32 21.97
N ARG A 68 -8.59 0.91 21.36
CA ARG A 68 -7.95 2.12 21.91
C ARG A 68 -8.89 3.32 21.93
N ALA A 69 -9.71 3.48 20.90
CA ALA A 69 -10.70 4.53 20.82
C ALA A 69 -11.74 4.36 21.91
N ASN A 70 -12.25 3.15 22.16
CA ASN A 70 -13.23 2.91 23.22
C ASN A 70 -12.66 3.19 24.62
N ASP A 71 -11.44 2.73 24.89
CA ASP A 71 -10.79 2.90 26.20
C ASP A 71 -10.37 4.35 26.46
N GLU A 72 -10.02 5.07 25.40
CA GLU A 72 -9.50 6.43 25.50
C GLU A 72 -10.54 7.52 25.13
N PHE A 73 -11.71 7.18 24.58
CA PHE A 73 -12.77 8.15 24.22
C PHE A 73 -13.23 9.00 25.40
N PRO A 74 -13.51 8.41 26.59
CA PRO A 74 -13.92 9.21 27.75
C PRO A 74 -12.81 10.18 28.18
N ARG A 75 -11.55 9.76 28.07
CA ARG A 75 -10.39 10.60 28.34
C ARG A 75 -10.23 11.68 27.27
N LEU A 76 -10.51 11.40 26.01
CA LEU A 76 -10.48 12.35 24.90
C LEU A 76 -11.45 13.51 25.14
N VAL A 77 -12.69 13.21 25.54
CA VAL A 77 -13.71 14.21 25.86
C VAL A 77 -13.28 15.06 27.07
N ALA A 78 -12.83 14.42 28.14
CA ALA A 78 -12.32 15.14 29.31
C ALA A 78 -11.12 16.03 28.94
N GLN A 79 -10.21 15.53 28.11
CA GLN A 79 -9.03 16.25 27.66
C GLN A 79 -9.40 17.43 26.77
N ILE A 80 -10.37 17.30 25.87
CA ILE A 80 -10.86 18.41 25.04
C ILE A 80 -11.43 19.52 25.92
N GLN A 81 -12.23 19.17 26.94
CA GLN A 81 -12.76 20.15 27.89
C GLN A 81 -11.65 20.84 28.69
N LEU A 82 -10.64 20.09 29.13
CA LEU A 82 -9.47 20.62 29.84
C LEU A 82 -8.63 21.54 28.92
N THR A 83 -8.45 21.13 27.67
CA THR A 83 -7.75 21.89 26.62
C THR A 83 -8.48 23.20 26.34
N ALA A 84 -9.81 23.16 26.21
CA ALA A 84 -10.63 24.35 25.99
C ALA A 84 -10.53 25.33 27.18
N ARG A 85 -10.61 24.82 28.41
CA ARG A 85 -10.42 25.64 29.63
C ARG A 85 -9.02 26.23 29.72
N ASN A 86 -7.98 25.46 29.41
CA ASN A 86 -6.60 25.91 29.44
C ASN A 86 -6.30 26.93 28.33
N ALA A 87 -6.88 26.73 27.14
CA ALA A 87 -6.81 27.69 26.03
C ALA A 87 -7.49 29.00 26.42
N GLN A 88 -8.70 28.93 26.98
CA GLN A 88 -9.41 30.09 27.50
C GLN A 88 -8.59 30.80 28.57
N ASN A 89 -8.04 30.07 29.54
CA ASN A 89 -7.25 30.66 30.62
C ASN A 89 -5.97 31.33 30.12
N TRP A 90 -5.27 30.73 29.15
CA TRP A 90 -4.11 31.33 28.49
C TRP A 90 -4.49 32.55 27.63
N LEU A 91 -5.68 32.56 27.03
CA LEU A 91 -6.15 33.69 26.21
C LEU A 91 -6.62 34.87 27.08
N LEU A 92 -7.10 34.59 28.29
CA LEU A 92 -7.53 35.57 29.28
C LEU A 92 -6.37 36.17 30.09
N HIS A 93 -5.44 35.33 30.56
CA HIS A 93 -4.34 35.72 31.45
C HIS A 93 -2.97 35.76 30.76
N GLY A 94 -2.90 35.37 29.48
CA GLY A 94 -1.70 35.48 28.67
C GLY A 94 -1.54 36.87 28.04
N PRO A 95 -0.44 37.12 27.32
CA PRO A 95 -0.01 38.45 26.89
C PRO A 95 -0.97 39.18 25.92
N LEU A 96 -2.03 38.51 25.43
CA LEU A 96 -2.96 39.01 24.41
C LEU A 96 -4.27 39.62 24.96
N HIS A 97 -4.61 39.46 26.26
CA HIS A 97 -5.76 40.08 26.96
C HIS A 97 -7.07 40.20 26.13
N LEU A 98 -7.60 39.08 25.62
CA LEU A 98 -8.84 39.09 24.84
C LEU A 98 -10.09 39.00 25.74
N LYS A 99 -11.16 39.74 25.40
CA LYS A 99 -12.38 39.90 26.22
C LYS A 99 -13.18 38.59 26.38
N GLU A 100 -13.58 38.30 27.62
CA GLU A 100 -14.24 37.06 28.10
C GLU A 100 -15.47 36.59 27.32
N ALA A 101 -16.29 37.53 26.82
CA ALA A 101 -17.63 37.21 26.32
C ALA A 101 -17.65 36.43 24.99
N GLN A 102 -16.62 36.52 24.15
CA GLN A 102 -16.63 35.87 22.83
C GLN A 102 -16.10 34.42 22.86
N ILE A 103 -15.34 34.04 23.89
CA ILE A 103 -14.69 32.74 23.98
C ILE A 103 -15.61 31.71 24.67
N ALA A 104 -16.34 32.13 25.71
CA ALA A 104 -17.28 31.26 26.43
C ALA A 104 -18.41 30.77 25.51
N ASP A 105 -19.00 31.68 24.72
CA ASP A 105 -20.05 31.36 23.74
C ASP A 105 -19.57 30.36 22.68
N PHE A 106 -18.31 30.47 22.22
CA PHE A 106 -17.75 29.56 21.24
C PHE A 106 -17.53 28.14 21.80
N VAL A 107 -17.07 28.04 23.06
CA VAL A 107 -16.84 26.75 23.74
C VAL A 107 -18.17 26.04 24.04
N ASP A 108 -19.19 26.79 24.47
CA ASP A 108 -20.52 26.24 24.71
C ASP A 108 -21.23 25.84 23.41
N GLN A 109 -21.08 26.64 22.35
CA GLN A 109 -21.57 26.26 21.02
C GLN A 109 -20.88 25.00 20.50
N LEU A 110 -19.55 24.89 20.60
CA LEU A 110 -18.81 23.70 20.18
C LEU A 110 -19.25 22.45 20.97
N SER A 111 -19.41 22.59 22.29
CA SER A 111 -19.86 21.51 23.18
C SER A 111 -21.30 21.07 22.86
N SER A 112 -22.19 22.02 22.57
CA SER A 112 -23.57 21.74 22.17
C SER A 112 -23.67 21.06 20.80
N GLN A 113 -22.85 21.46 19.82
CA GLN A 113 -22.80 20.84 18.50
C GLN A 113 -22.26 19.41 18.56
N ILE A 114 -21.22 19.15 19.37
CA ILE A 114 -20.70 17.79 19.59
C ILE A 114 -21.78 16.88 20.21
N ASN A 115 -22.54 17.38 21.18
CA ASN A 115 -23.63 16.62 21.81
C ASN A 115 -24.86 16.43 20.91
N GLN A 116 -25.20 17.41 20.08
CA GLN A 116 -26.28 17.27 19.08
C GLN A 116 -25.89 16.29 17.96
N GLN A 117 -24.62 16.30 17.53
CA GLN A 117 -24.10 15.31 16.59
C GLN A 117 -24.09 13.90 17.18
N ARG A 118 -23.90 13.71 18.49
CA ARG A 118 -24.09 12.40 19.16
C ARG A 118 -25.53 11.88 19.01
N SER A 119 -26.54 12.73 19.20
CA SER A 119 -27.94 12.31 19.05
C SER A 119 -28.27 12.00 17.58
N GLN A 120 -27.70 12.74 16.64
CA GLN A 120 -27.84 12.47 15.21
C GLN A 120 -27.11 11.18 14.78
N LEU A 121 -25.84 10.99 15.15
CA LEU A 121 -25.06 9.77 14.87
C LEU A 121 -25.75 8.50 15.38
N THR A 122 -26.42 8.59 16.53
CA THR A 122 -27.19 7.48 17.11
C THR A 122 -28.52 7.25 16.38
N SER A 123 -29.15 8.30 15.84
CA SER A 123 -30.38 8.19 15.03
C SER A 123 -30.13 7.75 13.58
N THR A 124 -28.96 8.04 13.01
CA THR A 124 -28.53 7.59 11.67
C THR A 124 -28.32 6.07 11.61
N LEU A 125 -27.98 5.45 12.74
CA LEU A 125 -27.88 3.98 12.87
C LEU A 125 -29.24 3.26 12.77
N LEU A 126 -30.36 3.93 13.09
CA LEU A 126 -31.68 3.31 13.18
C LEU A 126 -32.54 3.43 11.91
N THR A 127 -32.09 4.17 10.89
CA THR A 127 -32.78 4.30 9.58
C THR A 127 -31.99 3.73 8.39
N GLY A 128 -30.84 3.08 8.62
CA GLY A 128 -29.82 2.83 7.60
C GLY A 128 -29.78 1.46 6.93
N ALA A 129 -30.89 0.73 6.75
CA ALA A 129 -30.84 -0.57 6.06
C ALA A 129 -30.27 -0.44 4.64
N THR A 130 -30.63 0.64 3.92
CA THR A 130 -30.12 0.93 2.57
C THR A 130 -28.64 1.34 2.57
N ALA A 131 -28.21 2.18 3.50
CA ALA A 131 -26.82 2.59 3.62
C ALA A 131 -25.88 1.42 3.94
N VAL A 132 -26.30 0.51 4.82
CA VAL A 132 -25.54 -0.72 5.12
C VAL A 132 -25.44 -1.61 3.88
N VAL A 133 -26.53 -1.78 3.13
CA VAL A 133 -26.51 -2.57 1.88
C VAL A 133 -25.59 -1.94 0.84
N GLU A 134 -25.59 -0.61 0.67
CA GLU A 134 -24.71 0.09 -0.28
C GLU A 134 -23.22 -0.05 0.08
N VAL A 135 -22.88 0.07 1.37
CA VAL A 135 -21.51 -0.13 1.85
C VAL A 135 -21.08 -1.57 1.68
N LEU A 136 -21.93 -2.54 2.04
CA LEU A 136 -21.64 -3.96 1.85
C LEU A 136 -21.46 -4.31 0.37
N ALA A 137 -22.33 -3.80 -0.50
CA ALA A 137 -22.19 -3.97 -1.94
C ALA A 137 -20.87 -3.38 -2.47
N SER A 138 -20.48 -2.20 -1.97
CA SER A 138 -19.20 -1.56 -2.33
C SER A 138 -17.99 -2.38 -1.86
N ILE A 139 -18.04 -2.94 -0.66
CA ILE A 139 -16.98 -3.81 -0.12
C ILE A 139 -16.90 -5.10 -0.94
N ILE A 140 -18.03 -5.75 -1.21
CA ILE A 140 -18.08 -6.97 -2.01
C ILE A 140 -17.50 -6.71 -3.41
N LEU A 141 -17.92 -5.62 -4.05
CA LEU A 141 -17.40 -5.23 -5.36
C LEU A 141 -15.89 -4.96 -5.31
N LEU A 142 -15.42 -4.21 -4.31
CA LEU A 142 -14.00 -3.92 -4.11
C LEU A 142 -13.20 -5.21 -3.98
N LEU A 143 -13.63 -6.13 -3.11
CA LEU A 143 -12.96 -7.40 -2.87
C LEU A 143 -12.97 -8.28 -4.13
N PHE A 144 -14.09 -8.33 -4.84
CA PHE A 144 -14.24 -9.08 -6.08
C PHE A 144 -13.32 -8.53 -7.18
N VAL A 145 -13.35 -7.22 -7.43
CA VAL A 145 -12.50 -6.57 -8.42
C VAL A 145 -11.02 -6.76 -8.08
N THR A 146 -10.65 -6.58 -6.81
CA THR A 146 -9.28 -6.81 -6.33
C THR A 146 -8.86 -8.26 -6.60
N PHE A 147 -9.70 -9.23 -6.23
CA PHE A 147 -9.43 -10.64 -6.49
C PHE A 147 -9.16 -10.92 -7.97
N PHE A 148 -10.02 -10.47 -8.87
CA PHE A 148 -9.87 -10.73 -10.31
C PHE A 148 -8.68 -9.99 -10.92
N LEU A 149 -8.42 -8.74 -10.52
CA LEU A 149 -7.25 -8.00 -10.99
C LEU A 149 -5.94 -8.65 -10.53
N LEU A 150 -5.87 -9.11 -9.28
CA LEU A 150 -4.70 -9.84 -8.80
C LEU A 150 -4.57 -11.17 -9.52
N LYS A 151 -5.64 -11.98 -9.56
CA LYS A 151 -5.62 -13.34 -10.12
C LYS A 151 -5.32 -13.35 -11.62
N ASP A 152 -6.11 -12.62 -12.41
CA ASP A 152 -6.20 -12.72 -13.86
C ASP A 152 -5.84 -11.39 -14.58
N GLY A 153 -5.13 -10.47 -13.91
CA GLY A 153 -4.81 -9.12 -14.42
C GLY A 153 -4.23 -9.08 -15.83
N ASP A 154 -3.27 -9.95 -16.17
CA ASP A 154 -2.67 -9.99 -17.52
C ASP A 154 -3.70 -10.41 -18.59
N ARG A 155 -4.61 -11.32 -18.25
CA ARG A 155 -5.67 -11.79 -19.15
C ARG A 155 -6.72 -10.71 -19.36
N ILE A 156 -7.10 -10.01 -18.28
CA ILE A 156 -8.01 -8.86 -18.33
C ILE A 156 -7.39 -7.75 -19.19
N TRP A 157 -6.11 -7.47 -19.01
CA TRP A 157 -5.38 -6.47 -19.78
C TRP A 157 -5.29 -6.84 -21.27
N ALA A 158 -4.92 -8.08 -21.59
CA ALA A 158 -4.89 -8.55 -22.97
C ALA A 158 -6.27 -8.49 -23.65
N TRP A 159 -7.34 -8.84 -22.91
CA TRP A 159 -8.71 -8.68 -23.40
C TRP A 159 -9.07 -7.21 -23.64
N LEU A 160 -8.69 -6.31 -22.74
CA LEU A 160 -8.91 -4.87 -22.88
C LEU A 160 -8.20 -4.30 -24.12
N LEU A 161 -6.95 -4.68 -24.35
CA LEU A 161 -6.17 -4.24 -25.52
C LEU A 161 -6.80 -4.64 -26.86
N ARG A 162 -7.49 -5.78 -26.92
CA ARG A 162 -8.16 -6.24 -28.15
C ARG A 162 -9.26 -5.28 -28.61
N MET A 163 -9.85 -4.50 -27.71
CA MET A 163 -10.89 -3.52 -28.06
C MET A 163 -10.33 -2.27 -28.77
N PHE A 164 -9.02 -2.02 -28.68
CA PHE A 164 -8.38 -0.82 -29.22
C PHE A 164 -7.77 -1.01 -30.62
N GLY A 165 -7.84 -2.21 -31.20
CA GLY A 165 -7.38 -2.49 -32.56
C GLY A 165 -5.95 -2.01 -32.82
N SER A 166 -5.76 -1.13 -33.83
CA SER A 166 -4.46 -0.57 -34.19
C SER A 166 -3.83 0.33 -33.13
N ALA A 167 -4.62 0.85 -32.17
CA ALA A 167 -4.11 1.64 -31.06
C ALA A 167 -3.58 0.78 -29.89
N ALA A 168 -3.77 -0.55 -29.92
CA ALA A 168 -3.39 -1.45 -28.83
C ALA A 168 -1.92 -1.31 -28.37
N PRO A 169 -0.91 -1.15 -29.25
CA PRO A 169 0.46 -0.94 -28.79
C PRO A 169 0.67 0.40 -28.05
N ARG A 170 -0.04 1.47 -28.44
CA ARG A 170 0.02 2.77 -27.74
C ARG A 170 -0.64 2.66 -26.37
N VAL A 171 -1.79 1.99 -26.30
CA VAL A 171 -2.54 1.75 -25.05
C VAL A 171 -1.77 0.83 -24.10
N ASP A 172 -1.09 -0.21 -24.61
CA ASP A 172 -0.25 -1.09 -23.79
C ASP A 172 0.88 -0.33 -23.10
N ARG A 173 1.60 0.52 -23.85
CA ARG A 173 2.66 1.37 -23.26
C ARG A 173 2.12 2.32 -22.21
N ALA A 174 1.03 3.03 -22.53
CA ALA A 174 0.39 3.96 -21.60
C ALA A 174 -0.10 3.25 -20.33
N GLY A 175 -0.71 2.08 -20.47
CA GLY A 175 -1.21 1.27 -19.36
C GLY A 175 -0.10 0.71 -18.47
N ARG A 176 1.01 0.23 -19.05
CA ARG A 176 2.18 -0.21 -18.28
C ARG A 176 2.81 0.95 -17.53
N ALA A 177 2.96 2.12 -18.17
CA ALA A 177 3.47 3.32 -17.51
C ALA A 177 2.56 3.77 -16.36
N ALA A 178 1.25 3.75 -16.56
CA ALA A 178 0.26 4.00 -15.53
C ALA A 178 0.37 3.01 -14.36
N TRP A 179 0.46 1.72 -14.64
CA TRP A 179 0.55 0.66 -13.63
C TRP A 179 1.81 0.79 -12.77
N VAL A 180 2.95 1.06 -13.41
CA VAL A 180 4.21 1.32 -12.70
C VAL A 180 4.06 2.56 -11.80
N THR A 181 3.49 3.65 -12.32
CA THR A 181 3.30 4.89 -11.56
C THR A 181 2.42 4.68 -10.34
N ILE A 182 1.24 4.06 -10.50
CA ILE A 182 0.30 3.86 -9.40
C ILE A 182 0.85 2.90 -8.35
N SER A 183 1.56 1.85 -8.78
CA SER A 183 2.19 0.88 -7.86
C SER A 183 3.26 1.54 -6.99
N HIS A 184 4.15 2.34 -7.60
CA HIS A 184 5.17 3.06 -6.84
C HIS A 184 4.57 4.11 -5.91
N TYR A 185 3.56 4.86 -6.38
CA TYR A 185 2.87 5.85 -5.56
C TYR A 185 2.20 5.22 -4.33
N VAL A 186 1.46 4.12 -4.52
CA VAL A 186 0.71 3.47 -3.44
C VAL A 186 1.67 2.90 -2.39
N TRP A 187 2.71 2.18 -2.80
CA TRP A 187 3.72 1.67 -1.88
C TRP A 187 4.49 2.77 -1.18
N GLY A 188 4.82 3.84 -1.91
CA GLY A 188 5.50 4.98 -1.32
C GLY A 188 4.65 5.71 -0.30
N THR A 189 3.36 5.90 -0.60
CA THR A 189 2.40 6.51 0.32
C THR A 189 2.23 5.67 1.59
N VAL A 190 2.10 4.34 1.46
CA VAL A 190 2.02 3.44 2.63
C VAL A 190 3.30 3.50 3.47
N ALA A 191 4.47 3.54 2.84
CA ALA A 191 5.74 3.66 3.55
C ALA A 191 5.86 5.00 4.29
N ILE A 192 5.55 6.11 3.63
CA ILE A 192 5.55 7.45 4.24
C ILE A 192 4.54 7.50 5.40
N ALA A 193 3.31 7.04 5.20
CA ALA A 193 2.28 7.00 6.24
C ALA A 193 2.73 6.18 7.45
N ALA A 194 3.34 5.01 7.24
CA ALA A 194 3.89 4.18 8.32
C ALA A 194 5.00 4.92 9.09
N ILE A 195 5.89 5.62 8.38
CA ILE A 195 6.95 6.43 8.99
C ILE A 195 6.34 7.56 9.81
N HIS A 196 5.35 8.30 9.29
CA HIS A 196 4.66 9.36 10.05
C HIS A 196 4.01 8.82 11.32
N GLY A 197 3.23 7.74 11.21
CA GLY A 197 2.58 7.13 12.36
C GLY A 197 3.57 6.70 13.44
N ILE A 198 4.69 6.09 13.06
CA ILE A 198 5.73 5.64 13.99
C ILE A 198 6.49 6.82 14.59
N VAL A 199 7.02 7.72 13.76
CA VAL A 199 7.85 8.86 14.19
C VAL A 199 7.05 9.78 15.08
N ILE A 200 5.86 10.21 14.63
CA ILE A 200 5.03 11.11 15.43
C ILE A 200 4.47 10.39 16.67
N GLY A 201 4.14 9.09 16.57
CA GLY A 201 3.77 8.29 17.73
C GLY A 201 4.85 8.25 18.80
N ILE A 202 6.11 8.06 18.42
CA ILE A 202 7.27 8.08 19.33
C ILE A 202 7.45 9.48 19.94
N VAL A 203 7.33 10.54 19.13
CA VAL A 203 7.43 11.93 19.61
C VAL A 203 6.36 12.20 20.66
N LEU A 204 5.09 11.90 20.36
CA LEU A 204 3.98 12.11 21.29
C LEU A 204 4.14 11.27 22.57
N ALA A 205 4.58 10.02 22.44
CA ALA A 205 4.87 9.15 23.58
C ALA A 205 6.01 9.71 24.47
N GLY A 206 7.10 10.16 23.85
CA GLY A 206 8.26 10.75 24.54
C GLY A 206 7.92 12.06 25.24
N MET A 207 7.05 12.87 24.63
CA MET A 207 6.48 14.08 25.23
C MET A 207 5.39 13.78 26.27
N ARG A 208 5.08 12.51 26.52
CA ARG A 208 4.03 12.04 27.44
C ARG A 208 2.64 12.63 27.14
N VAL A 209 2.37 12.92 25.87
CA VAL A 209 1.06 13.40 25.43
C VAL A 209 0.05 12.27 25.64
N PRO A 210 -1.07 12.51 26.34
CA PRO A 210 -2.13 11.51 26.44
C PRO A 210 -2.63 11.20 25.04
N LEU A 211 -3.14 9.98 24.81
CA LEU A 211 -3.67 9.60 23.51
C LEU A 211 -2.62 9.51 22.39
N TRP A 212 -1.33 9.44 22.72
CA TRP A 212 -0.27 9.33 21.71
C TRP A 212 -0.49 8.19 20.72
N ALA A 213 -0.98 7.04 21.18
CA ALA A 213 -1.24 5.87 20.32
C ALA A 213 -2.44 6.10 19.39
N PRO A 214 -3.63 6.51 19.86
CA PRO A 214 -4.73 6.94 18.98
C PRO A 214 -4.33 8.04 17.98
N LEU A 215 -3.57 9.04 18.42
CA LEU A 215 -3.10 10.15 17.57
C LEU A 215 -2.10 9.67 16.50
N ALA A 216 -1.18 8.76 16.86
CA ALA A 216 -0.27 8.14 15.91
C ALA A 216 -1.02 7.41 14.79
N VAL A 217 -2.09 6.67 15.15
CA VAL A 217 -2.91 5.99 14.15
C VAL A 217 -3.74 6.97 13.34
N LEU A 218 -4.28 8.03 13.95
CA LEU A 218 -4.97 9.08 13.22
C LEU A 218 -4.05 9.73 12.18
N ILE A 219 -2.80 10.03 12.55
CA ILE A 219 -1.79 10.60 11.65
C ILE A 219 -1.42 9.61 10.54
N PHE A 220 -1.22 8.33 10.87
CA PHE A 220 -1.00 7.27 9.89
C PHE A 220 -2.14 7.24 8.85
N LEU A 221 -3.40 7.22 9.30
CA LEU A 221 -4.56 7.18 8.41
C LEU A 221 -4.74 8.48 7.61
N ALA A 222 -4.52 9.63 8.24
CA ALA A 222 -4.65 10.92 7.58
C ALA A 222 -3.54 11.17 6.55
N SER A 223 -2.39 10.51 6.69
CA SER A 223 -1.26 10.62 5.75
C SER A 223 -1.56 10.03 4.36
N PHE A 224 -2.64 9.25 4.20
CA PHE A 224 -3.10 8.79 2.88
C PHE A 224 -3.73 9.91 2.04
N ILE A 225 -4.10 11.03 2.66
CA ILE A 225 -4.66 12.19 1.99
C ILE A 225 -3.67 13.34 2.20
N PRO A 226 -2.90 13.73 1.17
CA PRO A 226 -1.95 14.83 1.28
C PRO A 226 -2.64 16.07 1.87
N ILE A 227 -1.90 16.90 2.62
CA ILE A 227 -2.39 18.10 3.30
C ILE A 227 -3.30 17.78 4.50
N VAL A 228 -4.26 16.85 4.38
CA VAL A 228 -5.14 16.46 5.49
C VAL A 228 -4.35 15.89 6.66
N GLY A 229 -3.31 15.09 6.41
CA GLY A 229 -2.40 14.60 7.45
C GLY A 229 -1.90 15.67 8.41
N ILE A 230 -1.23 16.71 7.89
CA ILE A 230 -0.63 17.75 8.72
C ILE A 230 -1.66 18.71 9.32
N PHE A 231 -2.61 19.18 8.51
CA PHE A 231 -3.56 20.21 8.97
C PHE A 231 -4.62 19.64 9.91
N PHE A 232 -5.19 18.48 9.56
CA PHE A 232 -6.25 17.87 10.36
C PHE A 232 -5.67 17.04 11.50
N ALA A 233 -4.90 15.98 11.20
CA ALA A 233 -4.39 15.09 12.24
C ALA A 233 -3.27 15.74 13.07
N GLY A 234 -2.33 16.43 12.42
CA GLY A 234 -1.29 17.22 13.11
C GLY A 234 -1.87 18.37 13.93
N GLY A 235 -2.92 19.05 13.43
CA GLY A 235 -3.66 20.07 14.17
C GLY A 235 -4.33 19.51 15.43
N ILE A 236 -5.06 18.39 15.32
CA ILE A 236 -5.66 17.71 16.47
C ILE A 236 -4.60 17.29 17.48
N ALA A 237 -3.49 16.68 17.03
CA ALA A 237 -2.40 16.28 17.90
C ALA A 237 -1.75 17.48 18.60
N THR A 238 -1.61 18.61 17.90
CA THR A 238 -1.09 19.87 18.46
C THR A 238 -2.02 20.43 19.52
N LEU A 239 -3.34 20.45 19.27
CA LEU A 239 -4.34 20.91 20.25
C LEU A 239 -4.33 20.04 21.50
N VAL A 240 -4.29 18.72 21.34
CA VAL A 240 -4.20 17.78 22.48
C VAL A 240 -2.90 18.01 23.25
N THR A 241 -1.78 18.21 22.56
CA THR A 241 -0.49 18.53 23.20
C THR A 241 -0.56 19.86 23.95
N PHE A 242 -1.17 20.89 23.37
CA PHE A 242 -1.36 22.19 24.01
C PHE A 242 -2.15 22.07 25.31
N GLY A 243 -3.27 21.35 25.29
CA GLY A 243 -4.12 21.24 26.47
C GLY A 243 -3.57 20.34 27.58
N SER A 244 -2.73 19.37 27.23
CA SER A 244 -2.17 18.40 28.17
C SER A 244 -0.78 18.78 28.70
N GLN A 245 0.08 19.31 27.83
CA GLN A 245 1.49 19.58 28.12
C GLN A 245 1.82 21.08 28.14
N GLY A 246 0.88 21.95 27.76
CA GLY A 246 1.05 23.40 27.73
C GLY A 246 1.57 23.94 26.40
N TRP A 247 1.55 25.27 26.28
CA TRP A 247 1.82 25.98 25.03
C TRP A 247 3.27 25.83 24.53
N VAL A 248 4.25 25.71 25.43
CA VAL A 248 5.67 25.54 25.06
C VAL A 248 5.87 24.20 24.37
N LEU A 249 5.37 23.10 24.95
CA LEU A 249 5.50 21.78 24.34
C LEU A 249 4.66 21.66 23.07
N ALA A 250 3.51 22.31 22.99
CA ALA A 250 2.77 22.40 21.72
C ALA A 250 3.55 23.13 20.63
N LEU A 251 4.22 24.24 20.95
CA LEU A 251 5.03 24.96 19.98
C LEU A 251 6.25 24.15 19.55
N ILE A 252 6.90 23.43 20.47
CA ILE A 252 7.96 22.47 20.17
C ILE A 252 7.42 21.37 19.24
N PHE A 253 6.23 20.83 19.50
CA PHE A 253 5.60 19.82 18.66
C PHE A 253 5.30 20.34 17.24
N VAL A 254 4.79 21.57 17.10
CA VAL A 254 4.64 22.22 15.79
C VAL A 254 5.99 22.36 15.09
N GLY A 255 7.04 22.77 15.82
CA GLY A 255 8.39 22.79 15.29
C GLY A 255 8.86 21.42 14.79
N ILE A 256 8.55 20.35 15.53
CA ILE A 256 8.83 18.98 15.11
C ILE A 256 8.04 18.61 13.85
N LEU A 257 6.74 18.92 13.77
CA LEU A 257 5.93 18.68 12.57
C LEU A 257 6.50 19.43 11.35
N VAL A 258 6.99 20.66 11.52
CA VAL A 258 7.64 21.40 10.44
C VAL A 258 8.96 20.73 10.03
N VAL A 259 9.81 20.33 10.98
CA VAL A 259 11.07 19.62 10.68
C VAL A 259 10.80 18.29 10.00
N GLU A 260 9.80 17.55 10.46
CA GLU A 260 9.37 16.28 9.91
C GLU A 260 8.86 16.47 8.47
N GLN A 261 8.03 17.48 8.22
CA GLN A 261 7.58 17.83 6.86
C GLN A 261 8.75 18.20 5.94
N GLN A 262 9.78 18.89 6.46
CA GLN A 262 10.98 19.20 5.69
C GLN A 262 11.77 17.94 5.37
N LEU A 263 11.91 17.02 6.34
CA LEU A 263 12.52 15.71 6.12
C LEU A 263 11.73 14.91 5.09
N GLU A 264 10.40 14.99 5.14
CA GLU A 264 9.51 14.34 4.18
C GLU A 264 9.80 14.83 2.76
N ASN A 265 9.76 16.15 2.58
CA ASN A 265 9.89 16.78 1.27
C ASN A 265 11.30 16.64 0.68
N HIS A 266 12.35 16.68 1.50
CA HIS A 266 13.74 16.71 1.02
C HIS A 266 14.43 15.35 1.02
N VAL A 267 13.97 14.39 1.83
CA VAL A 267 14.64 13.10 2.02
C VAL A 267 13.71 11.94 1.71
N LEU A 268 12.57 11.85 2.40
CA LEU A 268 11.69 10.68 2.28
C LEU A 268 11.04 10.61 0.89
N GLN A 269 10.47 11.70 0.39
CA GLN A 269 9.81 11.73 -0.92
C GLN A 269 10.78 11.39 -2.07
N PRO A 270 11.97 12.02 -2.19
CA PRO A 270 12.94 11.66 -3.21
C PRO A 270 13.41 10.20 -3.12
N PHE A 271 13.56 9.67 -1.91
CA PHE A 271 14.04 8.30 -1.69
C PHE A 271 12.97 7.24 -1.94
N ILE A 272 11.72 7.50 -1.54
CA ILE A 272 10.63 6.51 -1.54
C ILE A 272 9.82 6.57 -2.84
N VAL A 273 9.39 7.76 -3.26
CA VAL A 273 8.48 7.95 -4.40
C VAL A 273 9.25 8.36 -5.67
N GLY A 274 10.46 8.90 -5.51
CA GLY A 274 11.28 9.41 -6.60
C GLY A 274 10.77 10.75 -7.17
N ARG A 275 11.49 11.30 -8.15
CA ARG A 275 11.19 12.57 -8.86
C ARG A 275 9.88 12.56 -9.69
N ALA A 276 9.03 11.56 -9.51
CA ALA A 276 8.08 11.16 -10.54
C ALA A 276 6.78 12.00 -10.61
N LEU A 277 6.47 12.84 -9.61
CA LEU A 277 5.22 13.60 -9.59
C LEU A 277 5.43 14.98 -8.95
N ALA A 278 6.19 15.85 -9.62
CA ALA A 278 6.30 17.25 -9.23
C ALA A 278 5.02 18.02 -9.61
N PHE A 279 3.91 17.72 -8.93
CA PHE A 279 2.72 18.54 -9.05
C PHE A 279 2.96 19.89 -8.37
N HIS A 280 2.51 20.96 -9.02
CA HIS A 280 2.43 22.25 -8.34
C HIS A 280 1.50 22.12 -7.12
N PRO A 281 1.81 22.70 -5.95
CA PRO A 281 0.98 22.56 -4.74
C PRO A 281 -0.50 22.93 -4.97
N LEU A 282 -0.75 23.98 -5.77
CA LEU A 282 -2.10 24.36 -6.20
C LEU A 282 -2.85 23.21 -6.91
N ALA A 283 -2.17 22.45 -7.76
CA ALA A 283 -2.79 21.33 -8.46
C ALA A 283 -3.22 20.26 -7.47
N ILE A 284 -2.40 19.93 -6.46
CA ILE A 284 -2.76 18.96 -5.43
C ILE A 284 -4.00 19.42 -4.67
N ILE A 285 -4.06 20.69 -4.25
CA ILE A 285 -5.23 21.26 -3.55
C ILE A 285 -6.49 21.13 -4.40
N LEU A 286 -6.43 21.49 -5.70
CA LEU A 286 -7.57 21.40 -6.60
C LEU A 286 -8.00 19.95 -6.83
N ILE A 287 -7.06 19.03 -7.02
CA ILE A 287 -7.33 17.59 -7.20
C ILE A 287 -8.02 17.02 -5.96
N LEU A 288 -7.53 17.36 -4.77
CA LEU A 288 -8.12 16.94 -3.51
C LEU A 288 -9.50 17.54 -3.29
N ALA A 289 -9.69 18.82 -3.63
CA ALA A 289 -10.99 19.48 -3.52
C ALA A 289 -12.02 18.82 -4.44
N VAL A 290 -11.66 18.57 -5.71
CA VAL A 290 -12.53 17.88 -6.67
C VAL A 290 -12.84 16.46 -6.20
N GLY A 291 -11.82 15.70 -5.77
CA GLY A 291 -12.01 14.35 -5.22
C GLY A 291 -12.90 14.34 -3.99
N GLY A 292 -12.69 15.30 -3.09
CA GLY A 292 -13.47 15.51 -1.86
C GLY A 292 -14.94 15.81 -2.15
N ILE A 293 -15.22 16.67 -3.13
CA ILE A 293 -16.59 16.99 -3.53
C ILE A 293 -17.29 15.79 -4.17
N LEU A 294 -16.57 15.02 -5.00
CA LEU A 294 -17.16 13.91 -5.75
C LEU A 294 -17.38 12.64 -4.93
N GLY A 295 -16.47 12.33 -4.00
CA GLY A 295 -16.46 11.06 -3.27
C GLY A 295 -16.13 11.19 -1.79
N GLY A 296 -16.20 12.39 -1.22
CA GLY A 296 -15.83 12.65 0.16
C GLY A 296 -14.35 12.32 0.43
N ILE A 297 -14.08 11.86 1.65
CA ILE A 297 -12.73 11.48 2.11
C ILE A 297 -12.11 10.41 1.19
N ALA A 298 -12.89 9.41 0.80
CA ALA A 298 -12.44 8.34 -0.09
C ALA A 298 -12.12 8.89 -1.50
N GLY A 299 -12.95 9.80 -2.03
CA GLY A 299 -12.68 10.45 -3.30
C GLY A 299 -11.40 11.30 -3.28
N ALA A 300 -11.16 12.05 -2.21
CA ALA A 300 -9.93 12.81 -2.03
C ALA A 300 -8.67 11.91 -2.00
N ALA A 301 -8.73 10.79 -1.27
CA ALA A 301 -7.62 9.83 -1.18
C ALA A 301 -7.24 9.22 -2.54
N VAL A 302 -8.24 8.96 -3.39
CA VAL A 302 -8.08 8.30 -4.68
C VAL A 302 -7.76 9.30 -5.81
N ALA A 303 -8.10 10.58 -5.65
CA ALA A 303 -7.96 11.58 -6.70
C ALA A 303 -6.51 11.78 -7.16
N VAL A 304 -5.56 11.91 -6.22
CA VAL A 304 -4.15 12.13 -6.53
C VAL A 304 -3.55 11.00 -7.38
N PRO A 305 -3.65 9.71 -6.99
CA PRO A 305 -3.11 8.63 -7.81
C PRO A 305 -3.81 8.50 -9.17
N LEU A 306 -5.11 8.76 -9.26
CA LEU A 306 -5.81 8.76 -10.55
C LEU A 306 -5.28 9.84 -11.49
N VAL A 307 -5.07 11.06 -10.99
CA VAL A 307 -4.49 12.14 -11.79
C VAL A 307 -3.05 11.84 -12.17
N ALA A 308 -2.27 11.23 -11.29
CA ALA A 308 -0.91 10.75 -11.59
C ALA A 308 -0.91 9.73 -12.74
N VAL A 309 -1.85 8.78 -12.74
CA VAL A 309 -2.03 7.82 -13.82
C VAL A 309 -2.35 8.52 -15.14
N ILE A 310 -3.30 9.44 -15.16
CA ILE A 310 -3.67 10.18 -16.37
C ILE A 310 -2.49 10.99 -16.89
N TYR A 311 -1.81 11.72 -16.00
CA TYR A 311 -0.65 12.54 -16.32
C TYR A 311 0.49 11.73 -16.96
N ARG A 312 0.70 10.49 -16.48
CA ARG A 312 1.73 9.59 -17.02
C ARG A 312 1.31 8.80 -18.26
N ALA A 313 0.03 8.44 -18.38
CA ALA A 313 -0.49 7.69 -19.51
C ALA A 313 -0.67 8.56 -20.78
N LEU A 314 -1.08 9.82 -20.61
CA LEU A 314 -1.46 10.68 -21.72
C LEU A 314 -0.32 10.97 -22.72
N PRO A 315 0.93 11.25 -22.29
CA PRO A 315 2.05 11.41 -23.22
C PRO A 315 2.37 10.12 -23.98
N GLU A 316 2.30 8.96 -23.33
CA GLU A 316 2.58 7.66 -23.96
C GLU A 316 1.53 7.29 -25.01
N LEU A 317 0.28 7.71 -24.79
CA LEU A 317 -0.80 7.53 -25.76
C LEU A 317 -0.62 8.40 -27.00
N ARG A 318 -0.01 9.58 -26.85
CA ARG A 318 0.23 10.56 -27.93
C ARG A 318 1.56 10.35 -28.66
N ARG A 319 2.45 9.51 -28.14
CA ARG A 319 3.70 9.16 -28.82
C ARG A 319 3.44 8.23 -30.01
N ASP A 320 3.63 8.77 -31.20
CA ASP A 320 3.79 7.96 -32.39
C ASP A 320 5.17 7.29 -32.38
N GLN A 321 5.24 6.03 -32.83
CA GLN A 321 6.52 5.35 -33.00
C GLN A 321 7.35 6.15 -34.02
N PRO A 322 8.65 6.39 -33.79
CA PRO A 322 9.53 6.65 -34.91
C PRO A 322 9.34 5.48 -35.88
N ALA A 323 9.03 5.78 -37.14
CA ALA A 323 9.09 4.77 -38.18
C ALA A 323 10.46 4.09 -38.06
N LEU A 324 10.48 2.76 -37.94
CA LEU A 324 11.72 2.02 -38.08
C LEU A 324 12.38 2.53 -39.38
N PRO A 325 13.68 2.89 -39.37
CA PRO A 325 14.38 3.13 -40.62
C PRO A 325 14.08 1.95 -41.56
N PRO A 326 13.87 2.18 -42.87
CA PRO A 326 13.74 1.08 -43.82
C PRO A 326 14.87 0.09 -43.56
N PRO A 327 14.63 -1.23 -43.62
CA PRO A 327 15.70 -2.20 -43.53
C PRO A 327 16.82 -1.73 -44.46
N GLU A 328 18.02 -1.53 -43.92
CA GLU A 328 19.17 -1.29 -44.79
C GLU A 328 19.19 -2.47 -45.76
N GLU A 329 19.06 -2.17 -47.06
CA GLU A 329 19.32 -3.14 -48.11
C GLU A 329 20.78 -3.58 -47.92
N HIS A 330 20.97 -4.69 -47.20
CA HIS A 330 22.22 -5.41 -47.24
C HIS A 330 22.44 -5.79 -48.71
N PRO A 331 23.58 -5.43 -49.33
CA PRO A 331 23.88 -5.85 -50.68
C PRO A 331 23.76 -7.37 -50.76
N GLU A 332 23.01 -7.87 -51.76
CA GLU A 332 22.89 -9.29 -52.06
C GLU A 332 24.29 -9.92 -52.05
N GLU A 333 24.51 -10.90 -51.16
CA GLU A 333 25.67 -11.78 -51.29
C GLU A 333 25.54 -12.54 -52.62
N PRO A 334 26.59 -12.58 -53.46
CA PRO A 334 26.49 -13.22 -54.76
C PRO A 334 26.13 -14.69 -54.61
N HIS A 335 25.06 -15.11 -55.29
CA HIS A 335 24.71 -16.50 -55.48
C HIS A 335 25.93 -17.32 -55.92
N GLU A 336 26.33 -18.29 -55.09
CA GLU A 336 27.33 -19.29 -55.45
C GLU A 336 26.67 -20.34 -56.35
N GLU A 337 26.41 -19.94 -57.59
CA GLU A 337 25.92 -20.80 -58.66
C GLU A 337 26.91 -20.63 -59.82
N ASP A 338 27.91 -21.52 -59.86
CA ASP A 338 28.46 -22.19 -61.06
C ASP A 338 29.90 -22.69 -60.77
N ARG A 339 30.04 -23.97 -60.37
CA ARG A 339 31.33 -24.66 -60.39
C ARG A 339 31.25 -25.78 -61.43
N PRO A 340 31.91 -25.66 -62.60
CA PRO A 340 31.89 -26.70 -63.60
C PRO A 340 32.79 -27.88 -63.22
N SER A 341 32.33 -29.07 -63.59
CA SER A 341 32.97 -30.37 -63.45
C SER A 341 34.10 -30.60 -64.47
N GLY A 342 35.21 -31.25 -64.06
CA GLY A 342 36.19 -31.88 -64.97
C GLY A 342 37.67 -31.89 -64.53
N THR A 343 38.22 -33.08 -64.31
CA THR A 343 39.64 -33.49 -64.06
C THR A 343 40.51 -33.46 -65.35
N PRO A 344 41.81 -33.89 -65.41
CA PRO A 344 42.89 -34.06 -64.42
C PRO A 344 44.27 -33.48 -64.88
N SER A 345 45.25 -33.30 -63.97
CA SER A 345 46.67 -33.37 -64.38
C SER A 345 47.58 -33.90 -63.26
N GLU A 346 48.33 -34.91 -63.65
CA GLU A 346 49.32 -35.69 -62.93
C GLU A 346 50.72 -35.11 -63.21
N ARG A 347 51.65 -35.30 -62.27
CA ARG A 347 53.14 -35.27 -62.41
C ARG A 347 53.87 -33.93 -62.38
N GLU A 348 54.48 -33.66 -61.22
CA GLU A 348 55.94 -33.60 -60.97
C GLU A 348 56.13 -33.09 -59.52
N ALA A 349 57.08 -33.48 -58.68
CA ALA A 349 57.96 -34.62 -58.47
C ALA A 349 58.75 -34.28 -57.18
N ALA A 350 59.22 -35.32 -56.47
CA ALA A 350 60.20 -35.31 -55.37
C ALA A 350 59.72 -34.81 -53.98
N GLY A 351 59.81 -35.57 -52.88
CA GLY A 351 60.46 -36.86 -52.68
C GLY A 351 60.22 -37.43 -51.27
N ARG A 352 60.21 -38.78 -51.23
CA ARG A 352 60.60 -39.70 -50.15
C ARG A 352 59.98 -39.57 -48.75
N ARG A 353 59.04 -40.49 -48.47
CA ARG A 353 58.84 -41.23 -47.20
C ARG A 353 60.09 -42.11 -46.86
N PRO A 354 60.22 -42.82 -45.71
CA PRO A 354 59.18 -43.24 -44.73
C PRO A 354 59.56 -43.09 -43.23
N ALA A 355 58.60 -42.91 -42.33
CA ALA A 355 57.94 -43.90 -41.46
C ALA A 355 58.78 -44.47 -40.29
N GLY A 356 58.18 -44.45 -39.09
CA GLY A 356 58.49 -45.36 -37.99
C GLY A 356 58.70 -44.69 -36.64
N GLN A 357 57.97 -45.21 -35.63
CA GLN A 357 58.27 -45.26 -34.19
C GLN A 357 57.34 -44.45 -33.25
N GLU A 358 56.27 -45.10 -32.76
CA GLU A 358 55.81 -44.99 -31.36
C GLU A 358 56.74 -45.83 -30.44
N PRO A 359 56.71 -45.76 -29.07
CA PRO A 359 55.81 -45.02 -28.15
C PRO A 359 56.55 -44.26 -27.01
N GLY A 360 55.85 -43.38 -26.27
CA GLY A 360 56.46 -42.73 -25.10
C GLY A 360 55.52 -41.88 -24.22
N ALA A 361 54.80 -42.55 -23.33
CA ALA A 361 54.45 -42.20 -21.94
C ALA A 361 54.06 -40.75 -21.51
N SER A 362 52.88 -40.71 -20.85
CA SER A 362 52.57 -40.04 -19.57
C SER A 362 51.98 -38.62 -19.57
N ALA A 363 50.67 -38.55 -19.29
CA ALA A 363 50.02 -37.81 -18.20
C ALA A 363 48.54 -37.59 -18.57
N SER A 364 47.59 -38.30 -17.94
CA SER A 364 46.81 -37.82 -16.78
C SER A 364 45.99 -36.56 -17.13
N THR A 365 44.65 -36.47 -17.08
CA THR A 365 43.60 -37.25 -16.40
C THR A 365 42.24 -36.77 -16.94
N ALA A 366 41.20 -37.59 -16.72
CA ALA A 366 39.76 -37.31 -16.77
C ALA A 366 38.99 -37.66 -18.07
N SER A 367 38.43 -38.88 -18.03
CA SER A 367 37.41 -39.43 -18.93
C SER A 367 36.05 -39.45 -18.22
N SER A 368 35.01 -39.00 -18.94
CA SER A 368 33.67 -39.61 -19.13
C SER A 368 33.01 -40.34 -17.94
N ALA A 369 31.90 -39.82 -17.38
CA ALA A 369 30.49 -40.01 -17.81
C ALA A 369 29.93 -41.45 -17.65
N ALA A 370 28.83 -41.59 -16.89
CA ALA A 370 27.74 -42.55 -17.16
C ALA A 370 26.57 -42.43 -16.16
N ILE A 371 25.36 -42.58 -16.70
CA ILE A 371 23.98 -42.65 -16.15
C ILE A 371 23.47 -44.09 -16.50
N PRO A 372 22.32 -44.69 -16.05
CA PRO A 372 21.38 -44.54 -14.90
C PRO A 372 21.01 -45.87 -14.14
N ALA A 373 20.08 -45.72 -13.17
CA ALA A 373 18.85 -46.52 -12.91
C ALA A 373 18.80 -47.72 -11.93
N SER A 374 17.84 -47.57 -10.99
CA SER A 374 16.75 -48.49 -10.57
C SER A 374 16.83 -49.34 -9.27
N ARG A 375 15.91 -48.95 -8.34
CA ARG A 375 14.87 -49.70 -7.58
C ARG A 375 15.18 -50.51 -6.29
N GLU A 376 14.11 -50.59 -5.47
CA GLU A 376 13.81 -51.45 -4.28
C GLU A 376 14.22 -50.90 -2.89
N GLU A 377 13.44 -50.95 -1.79
CA GLU A 377 12.09 -51.49 -1.48
C GLU A 377 11.65 -51.13 -0.01
N SER A 378 10.32 -50.95 0.20
CA SER A 378 9.43 -51.29 1.37
C SER A 378 9.82 -50.97 2.84
N ALA A 379 9.08 -50.18 3.63
CA ALA A 379 7.76 -50.37 4.32
C ALA A 379 7.79 -51.08 5.70
N GLY A 380 7.02 -50.57 6.67
CA GLY A 380 6.66 -51.27 7.92
C GLY A 380 5.96 -50.37 8.97
N PRO A 381 5.03 -50.89 9.82
CA PRO A 381 3.80 -50.17 10.23
C PRO A 381 3.59 -49.94 11.76
N ALA A 382 2.38 -49.45 12.08
CA ALA A 382 1.82 -48.86 13.31
C ALA A 382 1.55 -49.77 14.54
N THR A 383 1.35 -49.17 15.74
CA THR A 383 0.12 -49.14 16.62
C THR A 383 0.44 -48.91 18.12
N SER A 384 -0.39 -48.11 18.82
CA SER A 384 -0.48 -47.86 20.30
C SER A 384 -1.06 -49.06 21.09
N PRO A 385 -1.07 -49.18 22.45
CA PRO A 385 -1.86 -48.32 23.40
C PRO A 385 -1.35 -48.15 24.88
N ASP A 386 -2.03 -47.26 25.61
CA ASP A 386 -2.37 -47.12 27.06
C ASP A 386 -1.51 -47.65 28.25
N ASP A 387 -1.50 -46.77 29.28
CA ASP A 387 -1.82 -47.00 30.72
C ASP A 387 -0.75 -46.85 31.83
N ASP A 388 -1.19 -46.13 32.86
CA ASP A 388 -0.87 -46.07 34.30
C ASP A 388 0.56 -46.14 34.89
N GLY A 389 0.86 -45.14 35.75
CA GLY A 389 1.15 -45.41 37.16
C GLY A 389 2.61 -45.41 37.68
N THR A 390 2.81 -44.59 38.72
CA THR A 390 3.82 -44.60 39.82
C THR A 390 5.07 -43.71 39.67
N ALA A 391 5.63 -43.07 40.71
CA ALA A 391 5.18 -42.55 42.01
C ALA A 391 6.41 -41.86 42.67
N ARG A 392 6.21 -40.71 43.34
CA ARG A 392 6.86 -40.18 44.57
C ARG A 392 7.02 -38.65 44.48
N ALA A 393 6.19 -37.87 45.17
CA ALA A 393 6.15 -37.60 46.62
C ALA A 393 7.12 -36.48 47.05
N ALA A 394 6.56 -35.32 47.41
CA ALA A 394 6.59 -34.77 48.78
C ALA A 394 6.22 -33.27 48.80
N GLY A 395 5.37 -32.87 49.76
CA GLY A 395 5.38 -31.52 50.33
C GLY A 395 4.13 -30.66 50.12
N ALA A 396 3.05 -31.00 50.84
CA ALA A 396 1.88 -30.15 51.05
C ALA A 396 2.07 -29.21 52.29
N PRO A 397 1.04 -28.65 52.94
CA PRO A 397 0.52 -27.30 52.68
C PRO A 397 0.25 -26.47 53.96
N GLY A 398 -0.34 -25.28 53.84
CA GLY A 398 -1.00 -24.54 54.93
C GLY A 398 -1.04 -23.03 54.62
N GLU A 399 -2.05 -22.24 54.90
CA GLU A 399 -3.36 -22.44 55.53
C GLU A 399 -4.22 -21.20 55.20
N ALA A 400 -5.53 -21.35 55.31
CA ALA A 400 -6.54 -20.35 55.00
C ALA A 400 -6.74 -19.31 56.11
N MET A 401 -7.27 -18.13 55.77
CA MET A 401 -8.14 -17.32 56.66
C MET A 401 -8.78 -16.19 55.83
N VAL A 402 -10.03 -16.32 55.38
CA VAL A 402 -11.24 -15.73 56.01
C VAL A 402 -11.11 -14.22 56.28
N HIS A 403 -11.84 -13.41 55.51
CA HIS A 403 -12.36 -12.13 56.01
C HIS A 403 -13.77 -11.88 55.45
N ARG A 404 -14.75 -11.84 56.38
CA ARG A 404 -16.07 -11.24 56.18
C ARG A 404 -16.03 -9.74 56.54
N PRO A 405 -17.05 -8.96 56.14
CA PRO A 405 -17.06 -7.50 56.21
C PRO A 405 -17.70 -6.96 57.51
N ASN A 406 -17.43 -5.69 57.83
CA ASN A 406 -18.38 -4.72 58.41
C ASN A 406 -17.73 -3.33 58.54
N GLY A 407 -18.51 -2.28 58.23
CA GLY A 407 -18.15 -0.87 58.36
C GLY A 407 -18.99 0.00 57.45
#